data_AF-A0A935P374-F1
#
_entry.id   AF-A0A935P374-F1
#
_cell.length_a   1.000
_cell.length_b   1.000
_cell.length_c   1.000
_cell.angle_alpha   90.00
_cell.angle_beta   90.00
_cell.angle_gamma   90.00
#
_symmetry.space_group_name_H-M   'P 1'
#
loop_
_entity.id
_entity.type
_entity.pdbx_description
1 polymer ?
#
loop_
_entity_poly.entity_id
_entity_poly.type
_entity_poly.pdbx_seq_one_letter_code
_entity_poly.pdbx_strand_id
1 'polypeptide(L)' 'MTFVPHAAIVWFVTTVTMALSSAWLVYDSWNLWRLRGADRKDPLVRDKIFGYVIGVITAVVGIVGVLRYHT' A
#
# COMPACT_ATOMS: atom_id res chain seq x y z
N MET A 1 -7.73 -33.61 9.90
CA MET A 1 -7.83 -32.29 9.24
C MET A 1 -7.96 -31.23 10.31
N THR A 2 -6.93 -30.45 10.55
CA THR A 2 -6.99 -29.31 11.47
C THR A 2 -7.81 -28.21 10.81
N PHE A 3 -9.06 -28.06 11.22
CA PHE A 3 -9.89 -26.93 10.80
C PHE A 3 -9.31 -25.66 11.43
N VAL A 4 -8.54 -24.92 10.65
CA VAL A 4 -8.12 -23.58 11.06
C VAL A 4 -9.41 -22.74 11.14
N PRO A 5 -9.72 -22.13 12.30
CA PRO A 5 -10.93 -21.35 12.43
C PRO A 5 -10.92 -20.24 11.38
N HIS A 6 -12.00 -20.13 10.61
CA HIS A 6 -12.14 -19.14 9.54
C HIS A 6 -11.79 -17.72 10.03
N ALA A 7 -12.17 -17.40 11.27
CA ALA A 7 -11.82 -16.16 11.95
C ALA A 7 -10.30 -15.92 12.04
N ALA A 8 -9.49 -16.95 12.34
CA ALA A 8 -8.04 -16.80 12.43
C ALA A 8 -7.39 -16.55 11.06
N ILE A 9 -7.91 -17.17 9.99
CA ILE A 9 -7.44 -16.91 8.62
C ILE A 9 -7.75 -15.47 8.23
N VAL A 10 -8.99 -15.02 8.45
CA VAL A 10 -9.40 -13.65 8.14
C VAL A 10 -8.54 -12.65 8.92
N TRP A 11 -8.35 -12.86 10.23
CA TRP A 11 -7.56 -11.96 11.06
C TRP A 11 -6.10 -11.87 10.61
N PHE A 12 -5.50 -13.01 10.26
CA PHE A 12 -4.14 -13.07 9.72
C PHE A 12 -4.04 -12.32 8.38
N VAL A 13 -4.92 -12.59 7.43
CA VAL A 13 -4.92 -11.96 6.10
C VAL A 13 -5.12 -10.45 6.22
N THR A 14 -6.05 -10.00 7.06
CA THR A 14 -6.31 -8.59 7.32
C THR A 14 -5.07 -7.89 7.91
N THR A 15 -4.43 -8.50 8.91
CA THR A 15 -3.25 -7.93 9.57
C THR A 15 -2.07 -7.82 8.60
N VAL A 16 -1.81 -8.88 7.83
CA VAL A 16 -0.75 -8.91 6.82
C VAL A 16 -1.01 -7.87 5.73
N THR A 17 -2.25 -7.77 5.26
CA THR A 17 -2.65 -6.79 4.23
C THR A 17 -2.46 -5.38 4.74
N MET A 18 -2.93 -5.07 5.96
CA MET A 18 -2.77 -3.75 6.57
C MET A 18 -1.29 -3.38 6.76
N ALA A 19 -0.47 -4.32 7.23
CA ALA A 19 0.96 -4.09 7.42
C ALA A 19 1.68 -3.82 6.10
N LEU A 20 1.42 -4.63 5.07
CA LEU A 20 2.01 -4.47 3.74
C LEU A 20 1.57 -3.15 3.09
N SER A 21 0.27 -2.84 3.12
CA SER A 21 -0.26 -1.58 2.57
C SER A 21 0.34 -0.37 3.28
N SER A 22 0.45 -0.39 4.60
CA SER A 22 1.04 0.71 5.37
C SER A 22 2.53 0.90 5.05
N ALA A 23 3.30 -0.19 4.97
CA ALA A 23 4.71 -0.15 4.60
C ALA A 23 4.91 0.41 3.19
N TRP A 24 4.06 -0.01 2.23
CA TRP A 24 4.13 0.47 0.86
C TRP A 24 3.79 1.95 0.75
N LEU A 25 2.78 2.42 1.48
CA LEU A 25 2.38 3.82 1.51
C LEU A 25 3.51 4.70 2.05
N VAL A 26 4.20 4.26 3.12
CA VAL A 26 5.35 4.98 3.67
C VAL A 26 6.52 5.01 2.69
N TYR A 27 6.83 3.88 2.04
CA TYR A 27 7.91 3.79 1.05
C TYR A 27 7.67 4.69 -0.16
N ASP A 28 6.46 4.66 -0.72
CA ASP A 28 6.09 5.46 -1.88
C ASP A 28 6.01 6.95 -1.55
N SER A 29 5.45 7.30 -0.38
CA SER A 29 5.41 8.68 0.10
C SER A 29 6.82 9.24 0.32
N TRP A 30 7.73 8.44 0.89
CA TRP A 30 9.13 8.84 1.05
C TRP A 30 9.81 9.08 -0.29
N ASN A 31 9.64 8.17 -1.25
CA ASN A 31 10.23 8.31 -2.59
C ASN A 31 9.65 9.50 -3.36
N LEU A 32 8.34 9.74 -3.28
CA LEU A 32 7.69 10.93 -3.83
C LEU A 32 8.26 12.22 -3.24
N TRP A 33 8.48 12.25 -1.92
CA TRP A 33 9.05 13.41 -1.25
C TRP A 33 10.51 13.65 -1.66
N ARG A 34 11.29 12.58 -1.82
CA ARG A 34 12.67 12.64 -2.29
C ARG A 34 12.77 13.07 -3.75
N LEU A 35 11.83 12.66 -4.61
CA LEU A 35 11.81 12.98 -6.03
C LEU A 35 11.23 14.37 -6.33
N ARG A 36 10.38 14.93 -5.46
CA ARG A 36 9.86 16.30 -5.58
C ARG A 36 10.95 17.37 -5.70
N GLY A 37 12.15 17.14 -5.16
CA GLY A 37 13.29 18.05 -5.28
C GLY A 37 14.07 17.94 -6.59
N ALA A 38 13.89 16.86 -7.37
CA ALA A 38 14.63 16.57 -8.59
C ALA A 38 13.86 16.95 -9.87
N ASP A 39 12.79 17.75 -9.73
CA ASP A 39 11.79 18.01 -10.75
C ASP A 39 12.27 18.99 -11.84
N ARG A 40 13.24 18.54 -12.65
CA ARG A 40 13.69 19.23 -13.87
C ARG A 40 13.68 18.26 -15.05
N LYS A 41 12.55 18.25 -15.78
CA LYS A 41 12.43 17.88 -17.21
C LYS A 41 12.67 16.43 -17.65
N ASP A 42 12.83 15.47 -16.75
CA ASP A 42 13.15 14.09 -17.15
C ASP A 42 11.89 13.19 -17.24
N PRO A 43 11.47 12.71 -18.43
CA PRO A 43 10.25 11.89 -18.59
C PRO A 43 10.29 10.56 -17.80
N LEU A 44 11.49 10.03 -17.54
CA LEU A 44 11.71 8.84 -16.68
C LEU A 44 11.30 9.08 -15.22
N VAL A 45 11.41 10.31 -14.72
CA VAL A 45 11.00 10.66 -13.35
C VAL A 45 9.47 10.69 -13.26
N ARG A 46 8.80 11.12 -14.33
CA ARG A 46 7.33 11.18 -14.40
C ARG A 46 6.69 9.79 -14.37
N ASP A 47 7.31 8.82 -15.03
CA ASP A 47 6.84 7.42 -15.03
C ASP A 47 7.02 6.76 -13.66
N LYS A 48 8.13 7.04 -12.97
CA LYS A 48 8.33 6.62 -11.57
C LYS A 48 7.31 7.23 -10.62
N ILE A 49 7.02 8.53 -10.77
CA ILE A 49 5.98 9.20 -9.97
C ILE A 49 4.62 8.55 -10.19
N PHE A 50 4.27 8.21 -11.42
CA PHE A 50 3.02 7.49 -11.72
C PHE A 50 2.96 6.13 -11.03
N GLY A 51 4.05 5.37 -11.05
CA GLY A 51 4.16 4.10 -10.30
C GLY A 51 3.94 4.28 -8.80
N TYR A 52 4.55 5.30 -8.18
CA TYR A 52 4.37 5.60 -6.76
C TYR A 52 2.94 6.05 -6.43
N VAL A 53 2.28 6.80 -7.33
CA VAL A 53 0.88 7.19 -7.16
C VAL A 53 -0.04 5.97 -7.17
N ILE A 54 0.18 5.02 -8.08
CA ILE A 54 -0.59 3.76 -8.12
C ILE A 54 -0.35 2.93 -6.85
N GLY A 55 0.89 2.85 -6.36
CA GLY A 55 1.19 2.13 -5.12
C GLY A 55 0.49 2.74 -3.90
N VAL A 56 0.44 4.07 -3.79
CA VAL A 56 -0.35 4.78 -2.77
C VAL A 56 -1.85 4.47 -2.89
N ILE A 57 -2.42 4.50 -4.11
CA ILE A 57 -3.83 4.15 -4.33
C ILE A 57 -4.11 2.71 -3.89
N THR A 58 -3.24 1.77 -4.26
CA THR A 58 -3.37 0.35 -3.90
C THR A 58 -3.32 0.16 -2.39
N ALA A 59 -2.41 0.86 -1.70
CA ALA A 59 -2.34 0.85 -0.24
C ALA A 59 -3.62 1.39 0.42
N VAL A 60 -4.19 2.49 -0.10
CA VAL A 60 -5.45 3.05 0.40
C VAL A 60 -6.60 2.06 0.20
N VAL A 61 -6.70 1.42 -0.96
CA VAL A 61 -7.73 0.39 -1.23
C VAL A 61 -7.60 -0.78 -0.25
N GLY A 62 -6.37 -1.22 0.04
CA GLY A 62 -6.10 -2.27 1.04
C GLY A 62 -6.58 -1.87 2.44
N ILE A 63 -6.25 -0.66 2.89
CA ILE A 63 -6.68 -0.14 4.21
C ILE A 63 -8.20 0.01 4.29
N VAL A 64 -8.84 0.56 3.24
CA VAL A 64 -10.30 0.71 3.18
C VAL A 64 -10.99 -0.66 3.18
N GLY A 65 -10.44 -1.64 2.46
CA GLY A 65 -10.94 -3.02 2.45
C GLY A 65 -10.90 -3.64 3.85
N VAL A 66 -9.79 -3.46 4.57
CA VAL A 66 -9.63 -3.90 5.96
C VAL A 66 -10.64 -3.24 6.89
N LEU A 67 -10.77 -1.90 6.83
CA LEU A 67 -11.73 -1.15 7.64
C LEU A 67 -13.17 -1.63 7.39
N ARG A 68 -13.56 -1.81 6.13
CA ARG A 68 -14.91 -2.23 5.74
C ARG A 68 -15.22 -3.68 6.15
N TYR A 69 -14.20 -4.53 6.27
CA TYR A 69 -14.38 -5.91 6.76
C TYR A 69 -14.45 -6.01 8.29
N HIS A 70 -13.94 -5.00 9.00
CA HIS A 70 -13.92 -4.94 10.47
C HIS A 70 -15.06 -4.11 11.08
N THR A 71 -15.83 -3.38 10.27
CA THR A 71 -17.03 -2.62 10.69
C THR A 71 -18.28 -3.41 10.35
#